data_AF-A0A2D6CWA9-F1
#
_entry.id   AF-A0A2D6CWA9-F1
#
_cell.length_a   1.000
_cell.length_b   1.000
_cell.length_c   1.000
_cell.angle_alpha   90.00
_cell.angle_beta   90.00
_cell.angle_gamma   90.00
#
_symmetry.space_group_name_H-M   'P 1'
#
loop_
_entity.id
_entity.type
_entity.pdbx_description
1 polymer ?
#
loop_
_entity_poly.entity_id
_entity_poly.type
_entity_poly.pdbx_seq_one_letter_code
_entity_poly.pdbx_strand_id
1 'polypeptide(L)'
;MFRSPHSASKVISLAVQISSKASIARRPPASPDREISSAVVSAPTRNSARACLPAAGAPSPYDPPTTASGSGGRWQASSAMHANVLLCTLLTVARTCGGPPDTVWMRRARRGRCPRVRHWTGVRRHSLGDVTQNRHTGAPTAHLDGHGMDPTALYRRIPGARSRNTMAENIHAARSGGGIANHGTKGHINENIGPGETITLLEASGSGLITRMFITLLRRTPLLLRSLRLDIFWDGAPQPAVSAPLGDFFCAPLGRAVAFESELFSNPEGRSFNCFIPMPFRTSARVTVTNESDVECTYFVFDLSLLLDVPHDDSMLYFHARWRRESPTTLGEDFDILPRTEGVGRFLGCCCGVMADPCYDGLWWGEGQIKVRLDGDAAFPTICGTGTEDYIGTAWGMDAFFHYRQGCLLADAKEGQWAFYRWHTADPVLFETDIRVSVQVLGGAPLQDVQRVQRAGAPLTPVYLDDHGTIVRLLDVGPGPLAENADRDDVGCVFFRQDDWCATSYFYLDRTHIAPPELRSDATTQEGPPVP
;
A
#
# COMPACT_ATOMS: atom_id res chain seq x y z
N MET A 1 50.48 56.13 28.97
CA MET A 1 49.55 56.64 30.00
C MET A 1 48.92 55.40 30.65
N PHE A 2 49.00 55.17 31.97
CA PHE A 2 48.26 55.85 33.06
C PHE A 2 46.73 55.79 32.83
N ARG A 3 45.88 55.27 33.73
CA ARG A 3 46.11 54.58 35.03
C ARG A 3 44.83 53.82 35.48
N SER A 4 44.95 52.89 36.43
CA SER A 4 43.86 52.36 37.31
C SER A 4 43.41 53.45 38.33
N PRO A 5 42.35 53.33 39.21
CA PRO A 5 41.90 52.10 39.89
C PRO A 5 40.41 51.97 40.39
N HIS A 6 40.23 50.91 41.18
CA HIS A 6 39.15 50.43 42.08
C HIS A 6 38.28 51.40 42.91
N SER A 7 37.16 50.85 43.43
CA SER A 7 36.71 50.94 44.84
C SER A 7 35.85 49.69 45.16
N ALA A 8 36.22 48.76 46.08
CA ALA A 8 35.93 48.73 47.54
C ALA A 8 34.42 48.62 47.87
N SER A 9 33.88 47.94 48.91
CA SER A 9 34.26 46.98 49.97
C SER A 9 32.92 46.74 50.74
N LYS A 10 32.51 45.53 51.14
CA LYS A 10 32.82 44.77 52.39
C LYS A 10 32.28 45.38 53.71
N VAL A 11 32.00 44.50 54.70
CA VAL A 11 31.43 44.76 56.06
C VAL A 11 29.89 44.93 56.07
N ILE A 12 29.03 44.46 57.01
CA ILE A 12 28.91 43.37 58.03
C ILE A 12 27.96 43.90 59.15
N SER A 13 27.08 43.05 59.72
CA SER A 13 26.33 43.26 61.01
C SER A 13 25.20 44.32 61.04
N LEU A 14 24.16 44.27 61.92
CA LEU A 14 23.62 43.22 62.82
C LEU A 14 22.19 43.60 63.33
N ALA A 15 21.35 42.59 63.68
CA ALA A 15 20.18 42.68 64.59
C ALA A 15 18.96 43.51 64.08
N VAL A 16 17.74 43.49 64.66
CA VAL A 16 17.28 43.37 66.07
C VAL A 16 15.86 42.72 66.20
N GLN A 17 15.75 41.61 66.97
CA GLN A 17 14.61 41.20 67.86
C GLN A 17 13.17 40.94 67.27
N ILE A 18 12.21 40.19 67.88
CA ILE A 18 12.18 39.30 69.08
C ILE A 18 11.01 38.24 69.04
N SER A 19 11.26 37.03 69.59
CA SER A 19 10.31 36.02 70.15
C SER A 19 9.18 35.45 69.23
N SER A 20 8.62 34.24 69.42
CA SER A 20 8.70 33.20 70.48
C SER A 20 8.81 31.80 69.84
N LYS A 21 9.77 30.93 70.24
CA LYS A 21 9.65 29.80 71.20
C LYS A 21 8.52 28.78 70.89
N ALA A 22 8.68 27.46 71.00
CA ALA A 22 9.83 26.53 71.15
C ALA A 22 9.27 25.08 70.88
N SER A 23 9.81 23.88 71.17
CA SER A 23 11.05 23.27 71.73
C SER A 23 10.90 21.72 71.55
N ILE A 24 11.91 20.84 71.51
CA ILE A 24 13.39 20.89 71.41
C ILE A 24 13.88 19.49 70.89
N ALA A 25 15.04 19.51 70.22
CA ALA A 25 16.13 18.51 70.08
C ALA A 25 16.14 17.20 70.96
N ARG A 26 16.93 16.14 70.69
CA ARG A 26 18.04 15.87 69.74
C ARG A 26 18.40 14.36 69.71
N ARG A 27 18.85 13.86 68.53
CA ARG A 27 19.70 12.69 68.14
C ARG A 27 20.03 11.46 69.08
N PRO A 28 20.41 10.29 68.50
CA PRO A 28 20.50 8.95 69.14
C PRO A 28 21.99 8.55 69.44
N PRO A 29 22.41 7.26 69.62
CA PRO A 29 21.68 5.97 69.73
C PRO A 29 22.13 5.02 70.89
N ALA A 30 21.35 3.95 71.17
CA ALA A 30 21.81 2.77 71.91
C ALA A 30 20.94 1.51 71.66
N SER A 31 21.55 0.33 71.81
CA SER A 31 20.98 -1.03 71.96
C SER A 31 21.72 -1.70 73.15
N PRO A 32 21.33 -2.87 73.74
CA PRO A 32 20.55 -3.99 73.19
C PRO A 32 19.54 -4.66 74.19
N ASP A 33 19.15 -5.92 73.89
CA ASP A 33 18.62 -6.97 74.81
C ASP A 33 17.21 -6.77 75.45
N ARG A 34 16.38 -7.79 75.73
CA ARG A 34 16.49 -9.27 75.54
C ARG A 34 15.12 -10.01 75.61
N GLU A 35 15.10 -11.24 75.10
CA GLU A 35 14.19 -12.37 75.44
C GLU A 35 12.67 -12.22 75.08
N ILE A 36 11.87 -13.27 74.82
CA ILE A 36 11.91 -14.71 75.20
C ILE A 36 11.65 -15.66 73.99
N SER A 37 12.21 -16.89 74.08
CA SER A 37 11.83 -18.20 73.47
C SER A 37 10.47 -18.39 72.75
N SER A 38 10.26 -19.34 71.80
CA SER A 38 11.18 -20.33 71.16
C SER A 38 10.51 -21.14 70.02
N ALA A 39 11.32 -21.68 69.10
CA ALA A 39 11.25 -22.97 68.35
C ALA A 39 9.88 -23.69 68.14
N VAL A 40 9.40 -24.00 66.92
CA VAL A 40 9.91 -24.94 65.87
C VAL A 40 9.70 -26.43 66.16
N VAL A 41 9.05 -27.18 65.24
CA VAL A 41 9.36 -28.59 64.87
C VAL A 41 8.66 -29.02 63.54
N SER A 42 9.28 -30.00 62.87
CA SER A 42 9.16 -30.56 61.50
C SER A 42 7.80 -30.98 60.85
N ALA A 43 7.84 -31.14 59.52
CA ALA A 43 6.94 -31.97 58.66
C ALA A 43 7.26 -33.50 58.79
N PRO A 44 6.75 -34.53 58.02
CA PRO A 44 6.39 -34.52 56.57
C PRO A 44 5.28 -35.50 56.02
N THR A 45 5.00 -35.37 54.71
CA THR A 45 4.56 -36.41 53.70
C THR A 45 3.30 -37.30 53.86
N ARG A 46 2.55 -37.44 52.74
CA ARG A 46 2.18 -38.75 52.15
C ARG A 46 1.82 -38.65 50.66
N ASN A 47 2.06 -39.74 49.90
CA ASN A 47 1.79 -39.87 48.46
C ASN A 47 0.43 -40.50 48.16
N SER A 48 -0.12 -40.19 46.98
CA SER A 48 -0.85 -41.16 46.14
C SER A 48 -0.67 -40.79 44.66
N ALA A 49 -0.89 -41.74 43.74
CA ALA A 49 -0.59 -41.55 42.31
C ALA A 49 -1.66 -42.20 41.41
N ARG A 50 -1.88 -41.63 40.22
CA ARG A 50 -2.43 -42.32 39.04
C ARG A 50 -2.22 -41.49 37.77
N ALA A 51 -2.36 -42.15 36.62
CA ALA A 51 -2.16 -41.56 35.30
C ALA A 51 -3.21 -42.07 34.27
N CYS A 52 -3.25 -41.40 33.12
CA CYS A 52 -3.86 -41.81 31.84
C CYS A 52 -5.40 -41.79 31.66
N LEU A 53 -5.84 -40.80 30.87
CA LEU A 53 -6.73 -40.90 29.68
C LEU A 53 -8.22 -41.33 29.88
N PRO A 54 -9.11 -41.15 28.86
CA PRO A 54 -9.41 -39.90 28.15
C PRO A 54 -10.95 -39.66 27.96
N ALA A 55 -11.37 -38.48 27.47
CA ALA A 55 -12.76 -38.23 27.05
C ALA A 55 -12.87 -37.17 25.92
N ALA A 56 -13.99 -37.21 25.18
CA ALA A 56 -14.35 -36.39 24.01
C ALA A 56 -14.56 -34.88 24.32
N GLY A 57 -14.70 -33.97 23.34
CA GLY A 57 -14.60 -34.09 21.88
C GLY A 57 -15.81 -33.48 21.12
N ALA A 58 -15.54 -32.46 20.29
CA ALA A 58 -16.47 -31.75 19.39
C ALA A 58 -17.58 -30.89 20.08
N PRO A 59 -18.25 -29.94 19.37
CA PRO A 59 -18.12 -29.57 17.95
C PRO A 59 -17.72 -28.09 17.67
N SER A 60 -17.52 -27.79 16.38
CA SER A 60 -17.36 -26.44 15.82
C SER A 60 -18.55 -26.12 14.89
N PRO A 61 -19.08 -24.88 14.84
CA PRO A 61 -20.14 -24.50 13.91
C PRO A 61 -19.58 -23.84 12.63
N TYR A 62 -19.55 -24.60 11.53
CA TYR A 62 -19.56 -24.08 10.16
C TYR A 62 -20.53 -24.95 9.36
N ASP A 63 -21.70 -24.42 9.03
CA ASP A 63 -22.68 -25.05 8.13
C ASP A 63 -23.31 -23.97 7.22
N PRO A 64 -23.42 -24.19 5.90
CA PRO A 64 -24.08 -23.27 4.98
C PRO A 64 -25.60 -23.49 4.96
N PRO A 65 -26.42 -22.44 4.78
CA PRO A 65 -27.88 -22.58 4.78
C PRO A 65 -28.40 -23.24 3.49
N THR A 66 -29.24 -24.27 3.63
CA THR A 66 -30.06 -24.83 2.54
C THR A 66 -31.52 -24.37 2.61
N THR A 67 -32.22 -24.41 1.47
CA THR A 67 -33.50 -23.74 1.21
C THR A 67 -34.76 -24.45 1.73
N ALA A 68 -35.74 -23.69 2.22
CA ALA A 68 -37.16 -24.08 2.25
C ALA A 68 -38.09 -22.85 2.16
N SER A 69 -39.29 -23.05 1.60
CA SER A 69 -40.37 -22.04 1.40
C SER A 69 -41.02 -21.54 2.71
N GLY A 70 -41.60 -20.35 2.81
CA GLY A 70 -41.75 -19.24 1.83
C GLY A 70 -43.19 -18.69 1.77
N SER A 71 -43.38 -17.38 1.47
CA SER A 71 -44.69 -16.79 1.13
C SER A 71 -44.61 -15.36 0.54
N GLY A 72 -45.51 -15.06 -0.41
CA GLY A 72 -46.10 -13.73 -0.63
C GLY A 72 -45.22 -12.49 -0.92
N GLY A 73 -44.70 -12.35 -2.14
CA GLY A 73 -44.17 -11.08 -2.65
C GLY A 73 -44.26 -10.98 -4.18
N ARG A 74 -44.96 -9.97 -4.71
CA ARG A 74 -45.06 -9.71 -6.16
C ARG A 74 -43.97 -8.73 -6.60
N TRP A 75 -43.13 -9.13 -7.56
CA TRP A 75 -42.46 -8.22 -8.49
C TRP A 75 -42.48 -8.80 -9.89
N GLN A 76 -42.60 -7.93 -10.90
CA GLN A 76 -42.68 -8.33 -12.31
C GLN A 76 -41.28 -8.28 -12.93
N ALA A 77 -40.84 -9.39 -13.52
CA ALA A 77 -39.67 -9.39 -14.41
C ALA A 77 -40.12 -9.04 -15.83
N SER A 78 -39.48 -8.05 -16.44
CA SER A 78 -39.63 -7.71 -17.86
C SER A 78 -38.70 -8.56 -18.74
N SER A 79 -39.12 -8.80 -19.98
CA SER A 79 -38.37 -9.53 -21.02
C SER A 79 -36.97 -8.94 -21.21
N ALA A 80 -35.87 -9.70 -21.14
CA ALA A 80 -35.46 -10.80 -22.02
C ALA A 80 -35.12 -10.35 -23.46
N MET A 81 -33.87 -9.88 -23.67
CA MET A 81 -33.21 -9.94 -24.98
C MET A 81 -32.52 -11.30 -25.16
N HIS A 82 -32.58 -11.86 -26.38
CA HIS A 82 -31.89 -13.10 -26.73
C HIS A 82 -30.56 -12.80 -27.45
N ALA A 83 -29.47 -13.38 -26.97
CA ALA A 83 -28.21 -13.48 -27.70
C ALA A 83 -27.89 -14.96 -27.97
N ASN A 84 -27.60 -15.31 -29.22
CA ASN A 84 -27.29 -16.70 -29.60
C ASN A 84 -25.88 -17.10 -29.15
N VAL A 85 -25.78 -18.08 -28.24
CA VAL A 85 -24.54 -18.79 -27.97
C VAL A 85 -24.69 -20.23 -28.46
N LEU A 86 -23.82 -20.63 -29.40
CA LEU A 86 -23.83 -21.94 -30.02
C LEU A 86 -22.47 -22.62 -29.80
N LEU A 87 -22.37 -23.50 -28.80
CA LEU A 87 -21.36 -24.56 -28.83
C LEU A 87 -21.76 -25.83 -28.07
N CYS A 88 -21.17 -26.93 -28.54
CA CYS A 88 -21.49 -28.32 -28.27
C CYS A 88 -21.49 -28.78 -26.81
N THR A 89 -22.40 -29.71 -26.54
CA THR A 89 -22.35 -30.65 -25.42
C THR A 89 -21.00 -31.35 -25.31
N LEU A 90 -20.45 -31.45 -24.09
CA LEU A 90 -19.39 -32.39 -23.72
C LEU A 90 -19.89 -33.29 -22.60
N LEU A 91 -19.73 -34.61 -22.74
CA LEU A 91 -20.14 -35.60 -21.75
C LEU A 91 -19.15 -36.78 -21.67
N THR A 92 -19.00 -37.31 -20.46
CA THR A 92 -18.50 -38.66 -20.13
C THR A 92 -16.99 -38.94 -20.26
N VAL A 93 -16.27 -38.65 -19.18
CA VAL A 93 -15.52 -39.63 -18.35
C VAL A 93 -14.75 -40.77 -19.05
N ALA A 94 -13.41 -40.64 -18.98
CA ALA A 94 -12.35 -41.65 -18.82
C ALA A 94 -12.61 -43.16 -19.05
N ARG A 95 -11.69 -43.81 -19.80
CA ARG A 95 -11.19 -45.16 -19.48
C ARG A 95 -9.77 -45.47 -19.98
N THR A 96 -9.11 -46.31 -19.20
CA THR A 96 -7.73 -46.81 -19.20
C THR A 96 -7.19 -47.50 -20.46
N CYS A 97 -5.89 -47.29 -20.73
CA CYS A 97 -4.84 -48.26 -21.12
C CYS A 97 -5.06 -49.29 -22.26
N GLY A 98 -4.11 -49.31 -23.23
CA GLY A 98 -3.68 -50.57 -23.89
C GLY A 98 -3.26 -50.51 -25.38
N GLY A 99 -1.98 -50.86 -25.66
CA GLY A 99 -1.52 -51.71 -26.78
C GLY A 99 -1.81 -51.38 -28.28
N PRO A 100 -0.77 -51.24 -29.14
CA PRO A 100 -0.86 -51.44 -30.61
C PRO A 100 -0.72 -52.95 -30.97
N PRO A 101 -0.68 -53.44 -32.24
CA PRO A 101 -0.50 -52.73 -33.54
C PRO A 101 -1.38 -53.25 -34.74
N ASP A 102 -0.96 -52.92 -35.99
CA ASP A 102 -1.16 -53.69 -37.25
C ASP A 102 -2.54 -53.78 -37.96
N THR A 103 -2.69 -53.95 -39.30
CA THR A 103 -1.89 -53.56 -40.50
C THR A 103 -2.71 -53.61 -41.85
N VAL A 104 -2.27 -52.84 -42.87
CA VAL A 104 -2.46 -52.94 -44.36
C VAL A 104 -3.87 -52.87 -45.05
N TRP A 105 -3.88 -52.13 -46.19
CA TRP A 105 -4.68 -52.20 -47.46
C TRP A 105 -5.41 -50.87 -47.79
N MET A 106 -4.91 -50.02 -48.72
CA MET A 106 -5.05 -50.09 -50.19
C MET A 106 -6.52 -50.15 -50.69
N ARG A 107 -6.98 -49.42 -51.72
CA ARG A 107 -6.32 -48.57 -52.75
C ARG A 107 -7.36 -47.68 -53.45
N ARG A 108 -7.02 -46.43 -53.80
CA ARG A 108 -7.26 -45.86 -55.16
C ARG A 108 -6.49 -44.55 -55.34
N ALA A 109 -6.07 -44.27 -56.57
CA ALA A 109 -5.21 -43.13 -56.89
C ALA A 109 -5.69 -42.37 -58.14
N ARG A 110 -5.45 -41.06 -58.17
CA ARG A 110 -5.31 -40.26 -59.40
C ARG A 110 -4.03 -39.41 -59.32
N ARG A 111 -3.57 -38.93 -60.47
CA ARG A 111 -2.18 -38.49 -60.70
C ARG A 111 -2.06 -36.97 -60.74
N GLY A 112 -0.98 -36.44 -60.15
CA GLY A 112 -0.40 -35.13 -60.45
C GLY A 112 1.12 -35.25 -60.42
N ARG A 113 1.84 -34.59 -61.35
CA ARG A 113 3.31 -34.65 -61.43
C ARG A 113 3.93 -33.36 -60.88
N CYS A 114 5.09 -33.47 -60.23
CA CYS A 114 5.97 -32.35 -59.91
C CYS A 114 7.43 -32.76 -60.21
N PRO A 115 8.23 -31.96 -60.96
CA PRO A 115 9.60 -32.30 -61.30
C PRO A 115 10.63 -31.79 -60.27
N ARG A 116 11.76 -32.51 -60.14
CA ARG A 116 12.98 -32.05 -59.45
C ARG A 116 14.07 -31.73 -60.47
N VAL A 117 14.85 -30.67 -60.23
CA VAL A 117 16.20 -30.46 -60.78
C VAL A 117 17.14 -30.04 -59.63
N ARG A 118 18.46 -30.22 -59.77
CA ARG A 118 19.47 -30.11 -58.71
C ARG A 118 20.34 -28.83 -58.81
N HIS A 119 20.91 -28.46 -57.66
CA HIS A 119 22.19 -27.77 -57.39
C HIS A 119 22.88 -26.92 -58.48
N TRP A 120 23.46 -25.80 -58.02
CA TRP A 120 24.87 -25.47 -58.27
C TRP A 120 25.52 -24.86 -57.02
N THR A 121 26.85 -24.83 -56.97
CA THR A 121 27.67 -24.38 -55.82
C THR A 121 28.48 -23.13 -56.15
N GLY A 122 28.85 -22.35 -55.12
CA GLY A 122 29.73 -21.18 -55.28
C GLY A 122 30.28 -20.68 -53.95
N VAL A 123 31.61 -20.49 -53.85
CA VAL A 123 32.33 -20.06 -52.65
C VAL A 123 33.09 -18.77 -52.92
N ARG A 124 33.05 -17.81 -51.98
CA ARG A 124 34.15 -16.86 -51.74
C ARG A 124 34.34 -16.66 -50.23
N ARG A 125 35.60 -16.58 -49.80
CA ARG A 125 36.02 -16.13 -48.47
C ARG A 125 36.31 -14.62 -48.53
N HIS A 126 36.23 -13.92 -47.41
CA HIS A 126 37.22 -12.88 -47.07
C HIS A 126 37.49 -12.85 -45.55
N SER A 127 38.68 -12.34 -45.22
CA SER A 127 39.34 -12.17 -43.92
C SER A 127 38.50 -12.13 -42.64
N LEU A 128 38.93 -12.92 -41.65
CA LEU A 128 38.85 -12.56 -40.22
C LEU A 128 39.73 -11.33 -39.94
N GLY A 129 39.32 -10.50 -38.98
CA GLY A 129 40.15 -9.47 -38.34
C GLY A 129 40.03 -9.60 -36.84
N ASP A 130 41.10 -9.29 -36.10
CA ASP A 130 41.16 -9.49 -34.64
C ASP A 130 40.15 -8.62 -33.88
N VAL A 131 39.54 -9.22 -32.86
CA VAL A 131 38.86 -8.50 -31.78
C VAL A 131 39.54 -8.89 -30.47
N THR A 132 40.34 -7.96 -29.94
CA THR A 132 41.07 -8.12 -28.67
C THR A 132 40.10 -8.33 -27.50
N GLN A 133 40.37 -9.33 -26.66
CA GLN A 133 39.58 -9.59 -25.45
C GLN A 133 39.70 -8.46 -24.42
N ASN A 134 38.72 -7.56 -24.37
CA ASN A 134 38.62 -6.58 -23.29
C ASN A 134 37.93 -7.24 -22.08
N ARG A 135 38.71 -7.59 -21.05
CA ARG A 135 38.20 -8.22 -19.82
C ARG A 135 37.53 -7.17 -18.91
N HIS A 136 36.27 -6.86 -19.15
CA HIS A 136 35.47 -6.23 -18.11
C HIS A 136 35.16 -7.23 -16.99
N THR A 137 35.60 -6.91 -15.78
CA THR A 137 35.24 -7.63 -14.56
C THR A 137 33.81 -7.29 -14.17
N GLY A 138 32.85 -8.01 -14.74
CA GLY A 138 31.44 -7.86 -14.37
C GLY A 138 31.21 -8.17 -12.90
N ALA A 139 30.92 -7.15 -12.10
CA ALA A 139 30.11 -7.32 -10.90
C ALA A 139 28.70 -7.79 -11.33
N PRO A 140 27.99 -8.57 -10.50
CA PRO A 140 26.64 -9.02 -10.84
C PRO A 140 25.64 -7.86 -10.65
N THR A 141 25.53 -7.00 -11.66
CA THR A 141 24.39 -6.08 -11.80
C THR A 141 23.11 -6.90 -11.95
N ALA A 142 22.13 -6.62 -11.09
CA ALA A 142 20.82 -7.27 -11.15
C ALA A 142 19.99 -6.65 -12.28
N HIS A 143 20.27 -7.04 -13.52
CA HIS A 143 19.48 -6.62 -14.67
C HIS A 143 18.05 -7.15 -14.55
N LEU A 144 17.13 -6.24 -14.23
CA LEU A 144 15.69 -6.50 -14.18
C LEU A 144 15.11 -6.45 -15.60
N ASP A 145 15.44 -7.46 -16.40
CA ASP A 145 14.64 -7.78 -17.58
C ASP A 145 13.18 -7.99 -17.14
N GLY A 146 12.21 -7.43 -17.87
CA GLY A 146 10.84 -7.18 -17.38
C GLY A 146 9.95 -8.39 -17.03
N HIS A 147 10.50 -9.60 -16.94
CA HIS A 147 9.76 -10.85 -16.72
C HIS A 147 10.38 -11.73 -15.63
N GLY A 148 10.19 -11.32 -14.37
CA GLY A 148 10.44 -12.12 -13.17
C GLY A 148 11.81 -11.93 -12.54
N MET A 149 11.95 -12.41 -11.30
CA MET A 149 13.26 -12.54 -10.64
C MET A 149 14.17 -13.44 -11.48
N ASP A 150 15.44 -13.07 -11.67
CA ASP A 150 16.48 -13.99 -12.15
C ASP A 150 16.43 -15.24 -11.24
N PRO A 151 16.02 -16.43 -11.76
CA PRO A 151 15.84 -17.62 -10.93
C PRO A 151 17.17 -18.11 -10.35
N THR A 152 18.29 -17.64 -10.90
CA THR A 152 19.63 -17.93 -10.41
C THR A 152 20.07 -17.01 -9.28
N ALA A 153 19.42 -15.86 -9.07
CA ALA A 153 19.68 -14.98 -7.92
C ALA A 153 19.41 -15.69 -6.59
N LEU A 154 18.42 -16.59 -6.54
CA LEU A 154 18.07 -17.37 -5.34
C LEU A 154 19.18 -18.32 -4.86
N TYR A 155 20.09 -18.75 -5.75
CA TYR A 155 21.21 -19.64 -5.41
C TYR A 155 22.59 -19.00 -5.60
N ARG A 156 22.66 -17.75 -6.05
CA ARG A 156 23.90 -16.96 -6.11
C ARG A 156 24.15 -16.28 -4.77
N ARG A 157 25.41 -16.31 -4.31
CA ARG A 157 25.83 -15.48 -3.17
C ARG A 157 25.85 -14.01 -3.59
N ILE A 158 25.16 -13.16 -2.84
CA ILE A 158 25.35 -11.70 -2.88
C ILE A 158 26.68 -11.37 -2.16
N PRO A 159 27.70 -10.80 -2.84
CA PRO A 159 28.97 -10.45 -2.20
C PRO A 159 28.81 -9.23 -1.28
N GLY A 160 29.61 -9.15 -0.21
CA GLY A 160 29.55 -8.06 0.78
C GLY A 160 28.35 -8.15 1.73
N ALA A 161 27.15 -8.32 1.18
CA ALA A 161 25.86 -8.21 1.86
C ALA A 161 25.72 -9.07 3.13
N ARG A 162 25.04 -8.49 4.13
CA ARG A 162 24.87 -9.08 5.48
C ARG A 162 23.42 -8.96 5.93
N SER A 163 22.72 -10.09 6.01
CA SER A 163 21.33 -10.15 6.49
C SER A 163 21.19 -9.62 7.92
N ARG A 164 20.11 -8.86 8.17
CA ARG A 164 19.68 -8.34 9.47
C ARG A 164 18.15 -8.28 9.53
N ASN A 165 17.63 -8.08 10.73
CA ASN A 165 16.29 -7.54 10.91
C ASN A 165 16.29 -6.49 12.05
N THR A 166 15.25 -5.65 12.08
CA THR A 166 14.86 -4.86 13.25
C THR A 166 13.56 -5.36 13.83
N MET A 167 13.40 -5.11 15.14
CA MET A 167 12.21 -5.30 15.96
C MET A 167 12.42 -4.49 17.25
N ALA A 168 11.49 -4.51 18.20
CA ALA A 168 11.52 -3.66 19.41
C ALA A 168 12.79 -3.82 20.31
N GLU A 169 13.54 -4.92 20.24
CA GLU A 169 14.85 -5.07 20.92
C GLU A 169 16.05 -4.62 20.05
N ASN A 170 15.87 -4.36 18.75
CA ASN A 170 16.98 -4.26 17.78
C ASN A 170 16.76 -3.21 16.67
N ILE A 171 16.30 -2.00 17.01
CA ILE A 171 16.05 -0.91 16.03
C ILE A 171 17.26 -0.53 15.17
N HIS A 172 18.49 -0.75 15.66
CA HIS A 172 19.73 -0.45 14.93
C HIS A 172 20.21 -1.57 14.00
N ALA A 173 19.39 -2.60 13.75
CA ALA A 173 19.74 -3.77 12.92
C ALA A 173 21.08 -4.43 13.34
N ALA A 174 21.37 -4.45 14.65
CA ALA A 174 22.65 -4.89 15.18
C ALA A 174 22.82 -6.42 15.04
N ARG A 175 24.07 -6.87 14.88
CA ARG A 175 24.38 -8.31 14.90
C ARG A 175 24.11 -8.84 16.31
N SER A 176 23.24 -9.85 16.40
CA SER A 176 22.85 -10.49 17.68
C SER A 176 22.14 -9.54 18.66
N GLY A 177 21.49 -8.47 18.18
CA GLY A 177 20.79 -7.50 19.04
C GLY A 177 19.41 -7.93 19.55
N GLY A 178 18.68 -8.79 18.82
CA GLY A 178 17.35 -9.25 19.22
C GLY A 178 17.35 -10.52 20.09
N GLY A 179 16.40 -10.62 21.01
CA GLY A 179 16.26 -11.73 21.96
C GLY A 179 17.13 -11.60 23.20
N ILE A 180 17.72 -10.42 23.44
CA ILE A 180 18.57 -10.14 24.61
C ILE A 180 17.70 -9.93 25.86
N ALA A 181 16.56 -9.24 25.73
CA ALA A 181 15.80 -8.73 26.88
C ALA A 181 15.22 -9.82 27.78
N ASN A 182 15.11 -11.06 27.29
CA ASN A 182 14.72 -12.24 28.09
C ASN A 182 15.54 -13.49 27.72
N HIS A 183 16.87 -13.37 27.75
CA HIS A 183 17.82 -14.50 27.73
C HIS A 183 17.67 -15.48 26.55
N GLY A 184 17.45 -14.98 25.34
CA GLY A 184 17.22 -15.80 24.13
C GLY A 184 15.75 -16.16 23.90
N THR A 185 14.84 -15.69 24.75
CA THR A 185 13.38 -15.81 24.58
C THR A 185 12.74 -14.42 24.41
N LYS A 186 11.42 -14.35 24.21
CA LYS A 186 10.69 -13.09 24.00
C LYS A 186 10.79 -12.20 25.25
N GLY A 187 11.40 -11.02 25.13
CA GLY A 187 11.43 -10.00 26.19
C GLY A 187 10.66 -8.74 25.83
N HIS A 188 10.94 -8.15 24.68
CA HIS A 188 10.27 -6.94 24.18
C HIS A 188 9.87 -7.16 22.71
N ILE A 189 8.59 -7.42 22.45
CA ILE A 189 8.11 -7.82 21.10
C ILE A 189 7.30 -6.75 20.38
N ASN A 190 6.93 -5.69 21.09
CA ASN A 190 6.06 -4.63 20.62
C ASN A 190 6.35 -3.35 21.42
N GLU A 191 6.03 -2.22 20.81
CA GLU A 191 5.84 -0.97 21.54
C GLU A 191 4.35 -0.81 21.92
N ASN A 192 4.06 0.16 22.78
CA ASN A 192 2.79 0.90 22.75
C ASN A 192 3.13 2.34 22.31
N ILE A 193 2.24 3.00 21.57
CA ILE A 193 2.48 4.37 21.08
C ILE A 193 1.37 5.29 21.61
N GLY A 194 1.71 6.16 22.55
CA GLY A 194 0.80 7.15 23.13
C GLY A 194 0.44 8.30 22.18
N PRO A 195 -0.55 9.14 22.52
CA PRO A 195 -0.91 10.33 21.74
C PRO A 195 0.27 11.28 21.53
N GLY A 196 0.56 11.62 20.28
CA GLY A 196 1.69 12.47 19.88
C GLY A 196 3.07 11.81 19.97
N GLU A 197 3.17 10.56 20.42
CA GLU A 197 4.43 9.84 20.54
C GLU A 197 4.95 9.38 19.17
N THR A 198 6.28 9.30 19.02
CA THR A 198 6.95 8.79 17.83
C THR A 198 7.98 7.74 18.21
N ILE A 199 7.89 6.55 17.62
CA ILE A 199 8.85 5.45 17.81
C ILE A 199 9.72 5.26 16.56
N THR A 200 10.95 4.78 16.74
CA THR A 200 11.84 4.34 15.67
C THR A 200 11.64 2.85 15.40
N LEU A 201 11.39 2.47 14.14
CA LEU A 201 11.35 1.07 13.69
C LEU A 201 12.70 0.60 13.10
N LEU A 202 13.49 1.55 12.58
CA LEU A 202 14.80 1.30 11.97
C LEU A 202 15.69 2.54 12.11
N GLU A 203 16.94 2.33 12.51
CA GLU A 203 18.06 3.27 12.35
C GLU A 203 19.30 2.51 11.86
N ALA A 204 19.44 2.36 10.55
CA ALA A 204 20.59 1.72 9.91
C ALA A 204 21.61 2.74 9.38
N SER A 205 22.89 2.35 9.43
CA SER A 205 24.04 3.10 8.92
C SER A 205 24.87 2.23 7.97
N GLY A 206 25.47 2.86 6.97
CA GLY A 206 26.07 2.18 5.81
C GLY A 206 25.06 1.99 4.67
N SER A 207 25.50 1.40 3.56
CA SER A 207 24.59 1.04 2.46
C SER A 207 23.75 -0.17 2.82
N GLY A 208 22.58 -0.31 2.18
CA GLY A 208 21.73 -1.46 2.39
C GLY A 208 20.44 -1.44 1.58
N LEU A 209 19.59 -2.41 1.88
CA LEU A 209 18.32 -2.67 1.23
C LEU A 209 17.34 -3.21 2.27
N ILE A 210 16.22 -2.53 2.48
CA ILE A 210 15.05 -3.12 3.13
C ILE A 210 14.40 -4.06 2.11
N THR A 211 14.19 -5.32 2.48
CA THR A 211 13.64 -6.36 1.60
C THR A 211 12.22 -6.78 1.98
N ARG A 212 11.79 -6.51 3.21
CA ARG A 212 10.43 -6.72 3.70
C ARG A 212 10.16 -5.83 4.91
N MET A 213 8.94 -5.31 5.00
CA MET A 213 8.37 -4.73 6.22
C MET A 213 7.15 -5.54 6.65
N PHE A 214 7.04 -5.82 7.95
CA PHE A 214 5.89 -6.45 8.60
C PHE A 214 5.50 -5.64 9.83
N ILE A 215 4.20 -5.32 9.94
CA ILE A 215 3.64 -4.59 11.07
C ILE A 215 2.31 -5.23 11.47
N THR A 216 2.03 -5.34 12.78
CA THR A 216 0.69 -5.60 13.30
C THR A 216 0.46 -4.85 14.60
N LEU A 217 -0.81 -4.54 14.87
CA LEU A 217 -1.29 -3.78 16.03
C LEU A 217 -2.64 -4.34 16.47
N LEU A 218 -2.92 -4.32 17.79
CA LEU A 218 -4.09 -5.01 18.35
C LEU A 218 -5.41 -4.42 17.83
N ARG A 219 -5.54 -3.09 17.86
CA ARG A 219 -6.70 -2.34 17.37
C ARG A 219 -6.42 -1.79 15.97
N ARG A 220 -7.17 -2.26 14.97
CA ARG A 220 -7.09 -1.82 13.57
C ARG A 220 -8.36 -1.06 13.18
N THR A 221 -8.65 0.01 13.91
CA THR A 221 -9.79 0.90 13.63
C THR A 221 -9.43 1.90 12.54
N PRO A 222 -10.41 2.46 11.79
CA PRO A 222 -10.13 3.47 10.78
C PRO A 222 -9.36 4.67 11.32
N LEU A 223 -9.71 5.14 12.54
CA LEU A 223 -8.98 6.19 13.26
C LEU A 223 -7.48 5.85 13.42
N LEU A 224 -7.14 4.74 14.07
CA LEU A 224 -5.73 4.39 14.31
C LEU A 224 -4.96 4.13 13.02
N LEU A 225 -5.59 3.48 12.02
CA LEU A 225 -4.95 3.24 10.73
C LEU A 225 -4.72 4.52 9.92
N ARG A 226 -5.54 5.57 10.12
CA ARG A 226 -5.38 6.88 9.46
C ARG A 226 -4.61 7.92 10.28
N SER A 227 -4.38 7.70 11.57
CA SER A 227 -3.61 8.59 12.46
C SER A 227 -2.20 8.10 12.79
N LEU A 228 -1.85 6.83 12.53
CA LEU A 228 -0.47 6.38 12.64
C LEU A 228 0.28 6.79 11.36
N ARG A 229 1.07 7.87 11.39
CA ARG A 229 1.88 8.27 10.24
C ARG A 229 3.18 7.46 10.20
N LEU A 230 3.44 6.82 9.06
CA LEU A 230 4.71 6.16 8.75
C LEU A 230 5.59 7.15 7.97
N ASP A 231 6.77 7.46 8.53
CA ASP A 231 7.78 8.32 7.90
C ASP A 231 9.07 7.51 7.62
N ILE A 232 9.61 7.59 6.40
CA ILE A 232 10.90 6.96 6.04
C ILE A 232 11.86 7.97 5.42
N PHE A 233 13.10 7.98 5.91
CA PHE A 233 14.17 8.91 5.53
C PHE A 233 15.37 8.14 4.98
N TRP A 234 15.94 8.61 3.87
CA TRP A 234 17.14 8.03 3.26
C TRP A 234 18.34 8.95 3.42
N ASP A 235 19.51 8.35 3.67
CA ASP A 235 20.83 8.98 3.54
C ASP A 235 20.99 10.33 4.23
N GLY A 236 20.46 10.43 5.45
CA GLY A 236 20.53 11.63 6.29
C GLY A 236 19.61 12.78 5.85
N ALA A 237 18.68 12.56 4.91
CA ALA A 237 17.74 13.59 4.48
C ALA A 237 16.89 14.14 5.66
N PRO A 238 16.70 15.47 5.75
CA PRO A 238 15.91 16.08 6.82
C PRO A 238 14.40 15.92 6.62
N GLN A 239 13.97 15.61 5.41
CA GLN A 239 12.58 15.36 5.01
C GLN A 239 12.42 13.89 4.60
N PRO A 240 11.26 13.27 4.86
CA PRO A 240 11.03 11.88 4.48
C PRO A 240 10.73 11.73 2.97
N ALA A 241 11.06 10.56 2.43
CA ALA A 241 10.70 10.10 1.09
C ALA A 241 9.35 9.35 1.07
N VAL A 242 9.01 8.72 2.19
CA VAL A 242 7.70 8.12 2.45
C VAL A 242 7.07 8.88 3.60
N SER A 243 5.91 9.48 3.38
CA SER A 243 5.08 10.03 4.46
C SER A 243 3.61 9.79 4.14
N ALA A 244 2.99 8.89 4.92
CA ALA A 244 1.64 8.41 4.69
C ALA A 244 1.02 7.84 5.97
N PRO A 245 -0.32 7.83 6.11
CA PRO A 245 -0.98 7.02 7.12
C PRO A 245 -0.69 5.53 6.92
N LEU A 246 -0.54 4.79 8.03
CA LEU A 246 -0.15 3.38 8.04
C LEU A 246 -1.14 2.51 7.25
N GLY A 247 -2.45 2.73 7.42
CA GLY A 247 -3.49 2.04 6.67
C GLY A 247 -3.34 2.27 5.16
N ASP A 248 -3.35 3.54 4.75
CA ASP A 248 -3.25 3.95 3.36
C ASP A 248 -1.91 3.51 2.69
N PHE A 249 -0.80 3.41 3.43
CA PHE A 249 0.50 2.88 2.94
C PHE A 249 0.50 1.35 2.73
N PHE A 250 -0.28 0.60 3.51
CA PHE A 250 -0.43 -0.85 3.33
C PHE A 250 -1.75 -1.22 2.62
N CYS A 251 -2.26 -0.30 1.79
CA CYS A 251 -3.45 -0.50 0.96
C CYS A 251 -4.73 -0.88 1.73
N ALA A 252 -4.89 -0.28 2.91
CA ALA A 252 -6.14 -0.14 3.63
C ALA A 252 -6.56 1.34 3.67
N PRO A 253 -6.75 2.02 2.51
CA PRO A 253 -7.25 3.39 2.48
C PRO A 253 -8.66 3.46 3.07
N LEU A 254 -9.10 4.67 3.43
CA LEU A 254 -10.25 4.89 4.33
C LEU A 254 -10.08 4.21 5.71
N GLY A 255 -8.91 3.65 6.02
CA GLY A 255 -8.69 2.82 7.21
C GLY A 255 -9.40 1.46 7.19
N ARG A 256 -9.82 0.98 6.01
CA ARG A 256 -10.61 -0.26 5.84
C ARG A 256 -9.70 -1.44 5.48
N ALA A 257 -9.12 -2.10 6.49
CA ALA A 257 -8.25 -3.26 6.30
C ALA A 257 -9.04 -4.55 5.98
N VAL A 258 -8.69 -5.23 4.88
CA VAL A 258 -9.27 -6.52 4.46
C VAL A 258 -8.19 -7.58 4.26
N ALA A 259 -8.58 -8.84 4.02
CA ALA A 259 -7.66 -9.91 3.70
C ALA A 259 -7.33 -9.97 2.19
N PHE A 260 -6.07 -9.81 1.80
CA PHE A 260 -5.63 -9.88 0.40
C PHE A 260 -4.14 -10.23 0.24
N GLU A 261 -3.74 -10.55 -0.99
CA GLU A 261 -2.34 -10.67 -1.41
C GLU A 261 -2.13 -10.02 -2.80
N SER A 262 -0.98 -9.36 -2.98
CA SER A 262 -0.51 -8.77 -4.23
C SER A 262 1.03 -8.82 -4.30
N GLU A 263 1.61 -8.43 -5.44
CA GLU A 263 3.07 -8.45 -5.67
C GLU A 263 3.87 -7.58 -4.69
N LEU A 264 3.33 -6.43 -4.30
CA LEU A 264 4.04 -5.44 -3.47
C LEU A 264 3.60 -5.45 -2.00
N PHE A 265 2.36 -5.89 -1.72
CA PHE A 265 1.76 -5.88 -0.38
C PHE A 265 0.86 -7.10 -0.15
N SER A 266 0.76 -7.54 1.10
CA SER A 266 -0.29 -8.48 1.52
C SER A 266 -0.78 -8.19 2.94
N ASN A 267 -2.04 -8.56 3.19
CA ASN A 267 -2.64 -8.47 4.51
C ASN A 267 -3.32 -9.79 4.93
N PRO A 268 -2.56 -10.82 5.35
CA PRO A 268 -3.12 -12.07 5.84
C PRO A 268 -4.16 -11.84 6.96
N GLU A 269 -5.32 -12.47 6.79
CA GLU A 269 -6.51 -12.37 7.66
C GLU A 269 -7.07 -10.95 7.91
N GLY A 270 -6.58 -9.91 7.22
CA GLY A 270 -6.87 -8.51 7.60
C GLY A 270 -6.22 -8.09 8.92
N ARG A 271 -5.12 -8.74 9.30
CA ARG A 271 -4.50 -8.63 10.64
C ARG A 271 -3.00 -8.35 10.64
N SER A 272 -2.32 -8.39 9.50
CA SER A 272 -0.87 -8.18 9.45
C SER A 272 -0.43 -7.53 8.16
N PHE A 273 0.15 -6.34 8.27
CA PHE A 273 0.51 -5.48 7.16
C PHE A 273 1.90 -5.87 6.65
N ASN A 274 1.99 -6.40 5.43
CA ASN A 274 3.25 -6.80 4.80
C ASN A 274 3.52 -5.93 3.56
N CYS A 275 4.76 -5.50 3.40
CA CYS A 275 5.27 -4.81 2.21
C CYS A 275 6.56 -5.49 1.75
N PHE A 276 6.68 -5.70 0.44
CA PHE A 276 7.78 -6.41 -0.23
C PHE A 276 8.51 -5.52 -1.24
N ILE A 277 8.18 -4.22 -1.31
CA ILE A 277 8.88 -3.26 -2.17
C ILE A 277 10.36 -3.17 -1.72
N PRO A 278 11.34 -3.40 -2.61
CA PRO A 278 12.75 -3.21 -2.30
C PRO A 278 13.06 -1.73 -2.01
N MET A 279 13.60 -1.40 -0.84
CA MET A 279 13.93 0.00 -0.48
C MET A 279 15.45 0.17 -0.24
N PRO A 280 16.23 0.51 -1.29
CA PRO A 280 17.68 0.66 -1.18
C PRO A 280 18.08 2.02 -0.60
N PHE A 281 19.26 2.07 0.03
CA PHE A 281 19.89 3.28 0.59
C PHE A 281 21.43 3.17 0.56
N ARG A 282 22.15 4.30 0.44
CA ARG A 282 23.62 4.30 0.21
C ARG A 282 24.45 4.53 1.48
N THR A 283 23.91 5.20 2.49
CA THR A 283 24.62 5.63 3.71
C THR A 283 23.83 5.49 5.00
N SER A 284 22.50 5.60 4.99
CA SER A 284 21.63 5.37 6.15
C SER A 284 20.16 5.21 5.77
N ALA A 285 19.39 4.57 6.64
CA ALA A 285 17.93 4.51 6.57
C ALA A 285 17.33 4.70 7.96
N ARG A 286 16.30 5.55 8.07
CA ARG A 286 15.51 5.72 9.30
C ARG A 286 14.03 5.56 9.01
N VAL A 287 13.35 4.72 9.78
CA VAL A 287 11.90 4.51 9.72
C VAL A 287 11.31 4.86 11.08
N THR A 288 10.29 5.71 11.11
CA THR A 288 9.58 6.12 12.33
C THR A 288 8.08 6.02 12.16
N VAL A 289 7.35 5.80 13.26
CA VAL A 289 5.89 5.89 13.29
C VAL A 289 5.46 6.87 14.38
N THR A 290 4.68 7.88 13.99
CA THR A 290 4.06 8.86 14.89
C THR A 290 2.59 8.52 15.08
N ASN A 291 2.06 8.56 16.31
CA ASN A 291 0.63 8.47 16.58
C ASN A 291 0.00 9.86 16.68
N GLU A 292 -0.75 10.27 15.66
CA GLU A 292 -1.41 11.58 15.56
C GLU A 292 -2.86 11.56 16.09
N SER A 293 -3.27 10.50 16.80
CA SER A 293 -4.58 10.41 17.48
C SER A 293 -4.48 10.67 18.98
N ASP A 294 -5.63 10.89 19.61
CA ASP A 294 -5.83 10.93 21.06
C ASP A 294 -5.89 9.53 21.72
N VAL A 295 -5.74 8.45 20.94
CA VAL A 295 -5.89 7.05 21.40
C VAL A 295 -4.55 6.29 21.34
N GLU A 296 -4.16 5.64 22.44
CA GLU A 296 -2.98 4.77 22.49
C GLU A 296 -3.06 3.61 21.47
N CYS A 297 -2.04 3.47 20.63
CA CYS A 297 -1.86 2.28 19.80
C CYS A 297 -1.13 1.18 20.59
N THR A 298 -1.85 0.14 21.01
CA THR A 298 -1.30 -0.95 21.82
C THR A 298 -0.85 -2.16 21.00
N TYR A 299 0.20 -2.83 21.48
CA TYR A 299 0.83 -3.99 20.85
C TYR A 299 1.29 -3.73 19.40
N PHE A 300 2.01 -2.63 19.17
CA PHE A 300 2.62 -2.34 17.88
C PHE A 300 3.85 -3.22 17.66
N VAL A 301 3.67 -4.37 17.00
CA VAL A 301 4.71 -5.34 16.64
C VAL A 301 5.24 -5.01 15.25
N PHE A 302 6.55 -5.02 15.07
CA PHE A 302 7.19 -4.88 13.76
C PHE A 302 8.37 -5.83 13.55
N ASP A 303 8.59 -6.21 12.29
CA ASP A 303 9.83 -6.81 11.78
C ASP A 303 10.15 -6.16 10.43
N LEU A 304 11.33 -5.54 10.31
CA LEU A 304 11.87 -5.12 9.01
C LEU A 304 13.06 -6.03 8.70
N SER A 305 13.04 -6.69 7.55
CA SER A 305 14.15 -7.51 7.06
C SER A 305 15.06 -6.68 6.15
N LEU A 306 16.38 -6.79 6.35
CA LEU A 306 17.37 -5.99 5.61
C LEU A 306 18.56 -6.83 5.12
N LEU A 307 19.16 -6.37 4.04
CA LEU A 307 20.55 -6.65 3.67
C LEU A 307 21.36 -5.37 3.88
N LEU A 308 22.33 -5.37 4.81
CA LEU A 308 23.31 -4.28 4.93
C LEU A 308 24.54 -4.58 4.06
N ASP A 309 25.34 -3.56 3.77
CA ASP A 309 26.59 -3.67 3.00
C ASP A 309 26.37 -4.16 1.56
N VAL A 310 25.21 -3.83 1.00
CA VAL A 310 24.89 -4.04 -0.41
C VAL A 310 25.58 -2.93 -1.23
N PRO A 311 26.38 -3.25 -2.25
CA PRO A 311 26.92 -2.24 -3.16
C PRO A 311 25.82 -1.78 -4.12
N HIS A 312 25.61 -0.46 -4.22
CA HIS A 312 24.71 0.16 -5.19
C HIS A 312 25.53 1.03 -6.14
N ASP A 313 25.32 0.88 -7.45
CA ASP A 313 25.90 1.77 -8.46
C ASP A 313 25.07 3.06 -8.62
N ASP A 314 25.49 3.96 -9.52
CA ASP A 314 24.88 5.27 -9.69
C ASP A 314 23.46 5.22 -10.32
N SER A 315 23.01 4.06 -10.83
CA SER A 315 21.64 3.89 -11.35
C SER A 315 20.59 3.60 -10.27
N MET A 316 21.01 3.32 -9.02
CA MET A 316 20.08 3.07 -7.91
C MET A 316 19.30 4.33 -7.51
N LEU A 317 17.97 4.22 -7.60
CA LEU A 317 16.97 5.20 -7.20
C LEU A 317 16.43 4.89 -5.79
N TYR A 318 15.94 5.91 -5.08
CA TYR A 318 15.33 5.78 -3.75
C TYR A 318 13.83 5.46 -3.87
N PHE A 319 13.28 4.73 -2.90
CA PHE A 319 11.84 4.47 -2.82
C PHE A 319 11.08 5.64 -2.17
N HIS A 320 9.96 6.04 -2.76
CA HIS A 320 9.07 7.09 -2.27
C HIS A 320 7.63 6.62 -2.23
N ALA A 321 6.87 7.16 -1.28
CA ALA A 321 5.42 7.02 -1.27
C ALA A 321 4.74 8.25 -0.68
N ARG A 322 3.70 8.73 -1.36
CA ARG A 322 3.08 10.03 -1.09
C ARG A 322 1.58 9.86 -0.93
N TRP A 323 1.06 10.24 0.24
CA TRP A 323 -0.38 10.28 0.49
C TRP A 323 -0.99 11.65 0.15
N ARG A 324 -2.21 11.64 -0.38
CA ARG A 324 -3.07 12.82 -0.56
C ARG A 324 -4.53 12.48 -0.26
N ARG A 325 -5.30 13.46 0.20
CA ARG A 325 -6.76 13.48 0.18
C ARG A 325 -7.28 14.83 -0.33
N GLU A 326 -8.46 14.81 -0.95
CA GLU A 326 -9.26 15.99 -1.33
C GLU A 326 -10.74 15.65 -1.09
N SER A 327 -11.45 16.50 -0.33
CA SER A 327 -12.73 16.15 0.28
C SER A 327 -13.62 17.39 0.50
N PRO A 328 -14.60 17.66 -0.37
CA PRO A 328 -14.80 17.02 -1.68
C PRO A 328 -13.72 17.41 -2.68
N THR A 329 -13.59 16.64 -3.76
CA THR A 329 -12.79 17.02 -4.94
C THR A 329 -13.35 18.24 -5.66
N THR A 330 -12.48 19.02 -6.30
CA THR A 330 -12.84 20.25 -7.01
C THR A 330 -13.57 19.93 -8.33
N LEU A 331 -14.82 20.38 -8.50
CA LEU A 331 -15.65 20.08 -9.68
C LEU A 331 -14.95 20.51 -10.98
N GLY A 332 -14.69 19.55 -11.87
CA GLY A 332 -14.06 19.79 -13.16
C GLY A 332 -12.53 19.72 -13.16
N GLU A 333 -11.86 19.57 -12.01
CA GLU A 333 -10.44 19.23 -11.94
C GLU A 333 -10.23 17.71 -11.93
N ASP A 334 -9.05 17.25 -12.39
CA ASP A 334 -8.60 15.89 -12.16
C ASP A 334 -8.00 15.78 -10.74
N PHE A 335 -8.35 14.76 -9.95
CA PHE A 335 -7.72 14.49 -8.66
C PHE A 335 -6.29 13.93 -8.87
N ASP A 336 -5.30 14.52 -8.19
CA ASP A 336 -3.90 14.10 -8.30
C ASP A 336 -3.55 12.91 -7.39
N ILE A 337 -3.42 11.73 -7.97
CA ILE A 337 -2.87 10.52 -7.32
C ILE A 337 -1.38 10.71 -7.02
N LEU A 338 -0.65 11.33 -7.95
CA LEU A 338 0.71 11.82 -7.76
C LEU A 338 0.78 13.24 -8.35
N PRO A 339 0.76 14.30 -7.50
CA PRO A 339 1.01 15.66 -7.94
C PRO A 339 2.36 15.79 -8.63
N ARG A 340 2.53 16.81 -9.49
CA ARG A 340 3.74 17.02 -10.29
C ARG A 340 5.01 16.86 -9.43
N THR A 341 5.86 15.93 -9.83
CA THR A 341 7.07 15.51 -9.10
C THR A 341 8.24 15.47 -10.07
N GLU A 342 9.29 16.23 -9.77
CA GLU A 342 10.46 16.41 -10.66
C GLU A 342 11.63 15.50 -10.29
N GLY A 343 12.29 14.94 -11.30
CA GLY A 343 13.42 14.03 -11.19
C GLY A 343 13.42 12.96 -12.28
N VAL A 344 14.34 12.00 -12.17
CA VAL A 344 14.35 10.77 -12.98
C VAL A 344 13.78 9.65 -12.15
N GLY A 345 12.88 8.83 -12.69
CA GLY A 345 12.23 7.82 -11.87
C GLY A 345 11.29 6.83 -12.57
N ARG A 346 10.60 6.06 -11.73
CA ARG A 346 9.62 5.04 -12.13
C ARG A 346 8.43 5.05 -11.19
N PHE A 347 7.23 5.25 -11.74
CA PHE A 347 5.99 5.03 -11.01
C PHE A 347 5.73 3.52 -10.86
N LEU A 348 5.44 3.08 -9.64
CA LEU A 348 5.15 1.68 -9.31
C LEU A 348 3.64 1.42 -9.24
N GLY A 349 2.83 2.46 -9.07
CA GLY A 349 1.38 2.34 -8.94
C GLY A 349 0.81 3.10 -7.75
N CYS A 350 -0.43 2.76 -7.39
CA CYS A 350 -1.18 3.45 -6.35
C CYS A 350 -2.18 2.54 -5.64
N CYS A 351 -2.55 2.95 -4.42
CA CYS A 351 -3.75 2.49 -3.70
C CYS A 351 -4.64 3.71 -3.43
N CYS A 352 -5.89 3.66 -3.86
CA CYS A 352 -6.85 4.76 -3.81
C CYS A 352 -8.07 4.37 -2.97
N GLY A 353 -8.68 5.34 -2.29
CA GLY A 353 -9.95 5.22 -1.59
C GLY A 353 -10.91 6.32 -2.04
N VAL A 354 -12.19 5.98 -2.18
CA VAL A 354 -13.25 6.90 -2.60
C VAL A 354 -14.44 6.75 -1.64
N MET A 355 -14.99 7.87 -1.19
CA MET A 355 -16.33 7.91 -0.61
C MET A 355 -17.21 8.78 -1.51
N ALA A 356 -18.11 8.13 -2.24
CA ALA A 356 -18.99 8.76 -3.22
C ALA A 356 -20.07 9.58 -2.51
N ASP A 357 -20.30 10.83 -2.94
CA ASP A 357 -21.22 11.73 -2.25
C ASP A 357 -22.69 11.28 -2.46
N PRO A 358 -23.50 11.18 -1.37
CA PRO A 358 -24.88 10.74 -1.46
C PRO A 358 -25.82 11.69 -2.24
N CYS A 359 -25.42 12.93 -2.54
CA CYS A 359 -26.25 13.83 -3.37
C CYS A 359 -26.40 13.34 -4.82
N TYR A 360 -25.52 12.45 -5.29
CA TYR A 360 -25.66 11.76 -6.57
C TYR A 360 -26.48 10.47 -6.49
N ASP A 361 -27.19 10.19 -5.40
CA ASP A 361 -28.19 9.12 -5.26
C ASP A 361 -27.71 7.73 -5.76
N GLY A 362 -26.46 7.37 -5.45
CA GLY A 362 -25.86 6.08 -5.83
C GLY A 362 -25.50 5.93 -7.32
N LEU A 363 -25.60 6.99 -8.14
CA LEU A 363 -25.13 6.96 -9.52
C LEU A 363 -23.62 6.67 -9.59
N TRP A 364 -23.20 5.96 -10.64
CA TRP A 364 -21.82 5.50 -10.83
C TRP A 364 -20.82 6.68 -10.83
N TRP A 365 -19.63 6.44 -10.30
CA TRP A 365 -18.60 7.46 -10.02
C TRP A 365 -17.27 7.19 -10.75
N GLY A 366 -17.16 6.06 -11.46
CA GLY A 366 -15.90 5.52 -11.95
C GLY A 366 -15.62 5.68 -13.45
N GLU A 367 -16.38 6.51 -14.18
CA GLU A 367 -16.09 6.89 -15.59
C GLU A 367 -14.75 7.66 -15.73
N GLY A 368 -14.07 7.90 -14.61
CA GLY A 368 -12.87 8.71 -14.51
C GLY A 368 -11.65 8.13 -15.23
N GLN A 369 -11.21 8.77 -16.30
CA GLN A 369 -9.96 8.38 -16.97
C GLN A 369 -8.74 8.67 -16.09
N ILE A 370 -7.86 7.67 -15.93
CA ILE A 370 -6.52 7.85 -15.38
C ILE A 370 -5.62 8.49 -16.45
N LYS A 371 -4.84 9.49 -16.07
CA LYS A 371 -3.95 10.26 -16.92
C LYS A 371 -2.55 10.32 -16.32
N VAL A 372 -1.54 9.91 -17.09
CA VAL A 372 -0.13 10.12 -16.75
C VAL A 372 0.46 11.13 -17.72
N ARG A 373 0.81 12.30 -17.18
CA ARG A 373 1.60 13.33 -17.85
C ARG A 373 3.07 13.08 -17.52
N LEU A 374 3.92 12.97 -18.54
CA LEU A 374 5.34 12.70 -18.45
C LEU A 374 6.14 13.85 -19.07
N ASP A 375 7.32 14.12 -18.52
CA ASP A 375 8.42 14.85 -19.14
C ASP A 375 8.04 16.15 -19.89
N GLY A 376 7.30 17.03 -19.19
CA GLY A 376 6.81 18.31 -19.69
C GLY A 376 5.42 18.31 -20.33
N ASP A 377 4.68 17.19 -20.31
CA ASP A 377 3.28 17.09 -20.76
C ASP A 377 2.36 18.15 -20.10
N ALA A 378 2.01 19.19 -20.86
CA ALA A 378 1.20 20.31 -20.37
C ALA A 378 -0.32 20.06 -20.51
N ALA A 379 -0.84 20.09 -21.73
CA ALA A 379 -2.30 20.09 -21.98
C ALA A 379 -2.92 18.68 -21.98
N PHE A 380 -2.20 17.68 -22.48
CA PHE A 380 -2.68 16.32 -22.67
C PHE A 380 -1.64 15.32 -22.12
N PRO A 381 -2.06 14.13 -21.66
CA PRO A 381 -1.16 13.12 -21.11
C PRO A 381 -0.61 12.17 -22.19
N THR A 382 0.64 11.73 -22.03
CA THR A 382 1.24 10.62 -22.79
C THR A 382 0.52 9.29 -22.57
N ILE A 383 -0.05 9.05 -21.38
CA ILE A 383 -0.86 7.85 -21.10
C ILE A 383 -2.26 8.27 -20.64
N CYS A 384 -3.30 7.78 -21.31
CA CYS A 384 -4.70 8.01 -20.96
C CYS A 384 -5.46 6.68 -20.91
N GLY A 385 -6.20 6.44 -19.82
CA GLY A 385 -7.14 5.31 -19.67
C GLY A 385 -8.53 5.63 -20.21
N THR A 386 -9.45 4.68 -20.03
CA THR A 386 -10.85 4.74 -20.49
C THR A 386 -11.84 4.97 -19.35
N GLY A 387 -11.62 4.33 -18.20
CA GLY A 387 -12.36 4.49 -16.94
C GLY A 387 -11.49 4.13 -15.72
N THR A 388 -12.03 4.28 -14.51
CA THR A 388 -11.33 3.98 -13.24
C THR A 388 -11.41 2.50 -12.89
N GLU A 389 -12.51 1.85 -13.23
CA GLU A 389 -12.67 0.39 -13.12
C GLU A 389 -11.85 -0.33 -14.21
N ASP A 390 -11.82 0.22 -15.42
CA ASP A 390 -10.96 -0.22 -16.52
C ASP A 390 -9.47 -0.12 -16.16
N TYR A 391 -9.06 0.92 -15.42
CA TYR A 391 -7.68 1.08 -14.97
C TYR A 391 -7.23 -0.08 -14.06
N ILE A 392 -8.11 -0.61 -13.19
CA ILE A 392 -7.82 -1.82 -12.40
C ILE A 392 -8.21 -3.12 -13.13
N GLY A 393 -8.66 -3.04 -14.39
CA GLY A 393 -8.94 -4.17 -15.26
C GLY A 393 -10.13 -5.04 -14.82
N THR A 394 -11.12 -4.44 -14.16
CA THR A 394 -12.52 -4.89 -14.29
C THR A 394 -13.16 -4.09 -15.44
N ALA A 395 -14.48 -4.22 -15.65
CA ALA A 395 -15.26 -3.40 -16.56
C ALA A 395 -16.74 -3.38 -16.11
N TRP A 396 -17.51 -2.38 -16.56
CA TRP A 396 -18.95 -2.24 -16.28
C TRP A 396 -19.25 -2.12 -14.78
N GLY A 397 -18.55 -1.21 -14.10
CA GLY A 397 -18.62 -1.01 -12.66
C GLY A 397 -17.55 -1.77 -11.86
N MET A 398 -17.60 -1.62 -10.54
CA MET A 398 -16.56 -2.10 -9.61
C MET A 398 -17.14 -2.77 -8.36
N ASP A 399 -16.94 -4.09 -8.28
CA ASP A 399 -17.17 -4.94 -7.10
C ASP A 399 -15.83 -5.46 -6.54
N ALA A 400 -15.81 -6.11 -5.39
CA ALA A 400 -14.60 -6.47 -4.66
C ALA A 400 -13.86 -7.70 -5.26
N PHE A 401 -12.58 -7.53 -5.59
CA PHE A 401 -11.67 -8.58 -6.05
C PHE A 401 -10.21 -8.23 -5.76
N PHE A 402 -9.33 -9.22 -5.67
CA PHE A 402 -7.88 -8.99 -5.64
C PHE A 402 -7.15 -9.91 -6.62
N HIS A 403 -6.17 -9.34 -7.31
CA HIS A 403 -5.27 -10.03 -8.23
C HIS A 403 -3.84 -9.51 -8.01
N TYR A 404 -2.84 -10.24 -8.50
CA TYR A 404 -1.42 -10.02 -8.17
C TYR A 404 -0.93 -8.58 -8.42
N ARG A 405 -1.49 -7.89 -9.42
CA ARG A 405 -1.11 -6.52 -9.82
C ARG A 405 -2.24 -5.48 -9.79
N GLN A 406 -3.46 -5.85 -9.41
CA GLN A 406 -4.62 -4.96 -9.46
C GLN A 406 -5.78 -5.50 -8.61
N GLY A 407 -6.67 -4.66 -8.13
CA GLY A 407 -7.87 -5.12 -7.42
C GLY A 407 -8.70 -4.01 -6.80
N CYS A 408 -9.91 -4.37 -6.40
CA CYS A 408 -10.79 -3.57 -5.55
C CYS A 408 -10.96 -4.30 -4.21
N LEU A 409 -10.31 -3.79 -3.15
CA LEU A 409 -10.28 -4.37 -1.81
C LEU A 409 -11.54 -4.07 -0.99
N LEU A 410 -12.25 -2.99 -1.32
CA LEU A 410 -13.55 -2.66 -0.75
C LEU A 410 -14.45 -2.15 -1.88
N ALA A 411 -15.65 -2.70 -2.00
CA ALA A 411 -16.73 -2.15 -2.79
C ALA A 411 -18.01 -2.23 -1.94
N ASP A 412 -18.38 -1.12 -1.34
CA ASP A 412 -19.51 -1.00 -0.42
C ASP A 412 -20.46 0.09 -0.92
N ALA A 413 -21.22 -0.25 -1.97
CA ALA A 413 -22.15 0.65 -2.63
C ALA A 413 -23.28 1.15 -1.72
N LYS A 414 -23.48 0.54 -0.54
CA LYS A 414 -24.46 0.98 0.47
C LYS A 414 -23.91 2.12 1.31
N GLU A 415 -22.64 2.05 1.72
CA GLU A 415 -21.96 3.13 2.45
C GLU A 415 -21.25 4.13 1.50
N GLY A 416 -21.30 3.88 0.19
CA GLY A 416 -20.64 4.69 -0.84
C GLY A 416 -19.11 4.54 -0.89
N GLN A 417 -18.54 3.46 -0.34
CA GLN A 417 -17.09 3.35 -0.11
C GLN A 417 -16.41 2.36 -1.06
N TRP A 418 -15.32 2.81 -1.71
CA TRP A 418 -14.45 1.95 -2.50
C TRP A 418 -12.97 2.09 -2.11
N ALA A 419 -12.22 1.01 -2.27
CA ALA A 419 -10.76 0.98 -2.10
C ALA A 419 -10.14 0.09 -3.18
N PHE A 420 -9.20 0.60 -3.97
CA PHE A 420 -8.64 -0.13 -5.12
C PHE A 420 -7.14 0.14 -5.34
N TYR A 421 -6.48 -0.71 -6.13
CA TYR A 421 -5.05 -0.63 -6.40
C TYR A 421 -4.65 -1.11 -7.80
N ARG A 422 -3.50 -0.65 -8.29
CA ARG A 422 -2.79 -1.18 -9.46
C ARG A 422 -1.27 -1.01 -9.34
N TRP A 423 -0.52 -2.02 -9.78
CA TRP A 423 0.95 -2.09 -9.81
C TRP A 423 1.50 -2.10 -11.24
N HIS A 424 2.26 -1.05 -11.60
CA HIS A 424 2.96 -0.87 -12.89
C HIS A 424 4.34 -1.55 -12.90
N THR A 425 4.38 -2.80 -12.43
CA THR A 425 5.60 -3.61 -12.28
C THR A 425 5.96 -4.35 -13.57
N ALA A 426 4.95 -4.87 -14.29
CA ALA A 426 5.11 -5.54 -15.58
C ALA A 426 4.96 -4.58 -16.79
N ASP A 427 4.30 -3.44 -16.58
CA ASP A 427 4.05 -2.36 -17.53
C ASP A 427 4.68 -1.05 -17.00
N PRO A 428 6.00 -0.84 -17.19
CA PRO A 428 6.74 0.25 -16.55
C PRO A 428 6.26 1.64 -16.99
N VAL A 429 5.97 2.50 -16.01
CA VAL A 429 5.77 3.94 -16.21
C VAL A 429 7.03 4.66 -15.75
N LEU A 430 7.81 5.20 -16.69
CA LEU A 430 9.11 5.85 -16.49
C LEU A 430 9.03 7.34 -16.80
N PHE A 431 9.91 8.15 -16.20
CA PHE A 431 10.04 9.59 -16.46
C PHE A 431 11.50 10.05 -16.27
N GLU A 432 11.93 11.05 -17.03
CA GLU A 432 13.30 11.58 -17.11
C GLU A 432 13.41 13.04 -16.61
N THR A 433 12.31 13.81 -16.55
CA THR A 433 12.27 15.16 -15.94
C THR A 433 11.18 15.33 -14.91
N ASP A 434 9.96 14.85 -15.18
CA ASP A 434 8.83 14.95 -14.24
C ASP A 434 7.63 14.06 -14.58
N ILE A 435 6.82 13.77 -13.56
CA ILE A 435 5.57 13.02 -13.69
C ILE A 435 4.42 13.69 -12.93
N ARG A 436 3.20 13.62 -13.49
CA ARG A 436 1.93 13.85 -12.79
C ARG A 436 0.93 12.74 -13.13
N VAL A 437 0.44 12.03 -12.13
CA VAL A 437 -0.62 11.01 -12.26
C VAL A 437 -1.91 11.59 -11.69
N SER A 438 -2.98 11.66 -12.49
CA SER A 438 -4.28 12.16 -12.06
C SER A 438 -5.42 11.26 -12.55
N VAL A 439 -6.60 11.40 -11.93
CA VAL A 439 -7.84 10.71 -12.32
C VAL A 439 -8.96 11.74 -12.50
N GLN A 440 -9.78 11.59 -13.52
CA GLN A 440 -10.96 12.47 -13.65
C GLN A 440 -12.03 12.07 -12.64
N VAL A 441 -12.72 13.05 -12.05
CA VAL A 441 -13.87 12.76 -11.17
C VAL A 441 -15.15 12.81 -12.01
N LEU A 442 -15.46 11.69 -12.67
CA LEU A 442 -16.56 11.55 -13.63
C LEU A 442 -17.54 10.45 -13.22
N GLY A 443 -18.83 10.78 -13.16
CA GLY A 443 -19.92 9.82 -13.04
C GLY A 443 -20.61 9.52 -14.36
N GLY A 444 -21.35 8.41 -14.39
CA GLY A 444 -22.11 7.92 -15.54
C GLY A 444 -23.47 7.37 -15.13
N ALA A 445 -24.52 7.67 -15.91
CA ALA A 445 -25.87 7.18 -15.69
C ALA A 445 -26.76 7.38 -16.93
N PRO A 446 -27.97 6.79 -16.98
CA PRO A 446 -29.02 7.23 -17.89
C PRO A 446 -29.31 8.74 -17.75
N LEU A 447 -29.58 9.41 -18.86
CA LEU A 447 -29.76 10.87 -18.94
C LEU A 447 -30.85 11.37 -17.98
N GLN A 448 -31.99 10.68 -17.90
CA GLN A 448 -33.07 10.98 -16.96
C GLN A 448 -32.61 11.08 -15.49
N ASP A 449 -31.64 10.26 -15.09
CA ASP A 449 -31.15 10.16 -13.71
C ASP A 449 -30.11 11.25 -13.41
N VAL A 450 -29.24 11.58 -14.37
CA VAL A 450 -28.37 12.77 -14.26
C VAL A 450 -29.20 14.05 -14.17
N GLN A 451 -30.25 14.17 -15.00
CA GLN A 451 -31.21 15.27 -14.90
C GLN A 451 -31.96 15.25 -13.55
N ARG A 452 -32.25 14.07 -12.97
CA ARG A 452 -32.93 13.94 -11.67
C ARG A 452 -32.07 14.46 -10.52
N VAL A 453 -30.78 14.08 -10.45
CA VAL A 453 -29.86 14.61 -9.41
C VAL A 453 -29.47 16.07 -9.67
N GLN A 454 -29.38 16.51 -10.93
CA GLN A 454 -29.21 17.94 -11.28
C GLN A 454 -30.42 18.77 -10.82
N ARG A 455 -31.65 18.28 -11.03
CA ARG A 455 -32.89 18.90 -10.52
C ARG A 455 -32.97 18.90 -8.98
N ALA A 456 -32.29 17.97 -8.31
CA ALA A 456 -32.14 17.96 -6.85
C ALA A 456 -31.03 18.89 -6.31
N GLY A 457 -30.23 19.50 -7.19
CA GLY A 457 -29.18 20.46 -6.83
C GLY A 457 -27.78 19.86 -6.65
N ALA A 458 -27.54 18.61 -7.07
CA ALA A 458 -26.21 18.01 -7.03
C ALA A 458 -25.22 18.78 -7.95
N PRO A 459 -23.99 19.10 -7.48
CA PRO A 459 -23.05 19.90 -8.25
C PRO A 459 -22.40 19.04 -9.35
N LEU A 460 -22.89 19.18 -10.59
CA LEU A 460 -22.38 18.43 -11.74
C LEU A 460 -22.29 19.26 -13.02
N THR A 461 -21.35 18.86 -13.89
CA THR A 461 -21.17 19.45 -15.23
C THR A 461 -21.17 18.32 -16.27
N PRO A 462 -22.19 18.24 -17.16
CA PRO A 462 -22.24 17.25 -18.23
C PRO A 462 -21.05 17.34 -19.19
N VAL A 463 -20.54 16.19 -19.64
CA VAL A 463 -19.37 16.07 -20.52
C VAL A 463 -19.75 15.57 -21.91
N TYR A 464 -20.48 14.44 -21.97
CA TYR A 464 -21.03 13.92 -23.21
C TYR A 464 -22.32 13.12 -22.96
N LEU A 465 -23.13 12.98 -24.02
CA LEU A 465 -24.21 12.01 -24.10
C LEU A 465 -23.81 10.85 -25.02
N ASP A 466 -24.33 9.66 -24.74
CA ASP A 466 -24.22 8.49 -25.63
C ASP A 466 -25.62 8.05 -26.09
N ASP A 467 -25.96 8.34 -27.35
CA ASP A 467 -27.21 7.92 -28.01
C ASP A 467 -26.89 6.69 -28.87
N HIS A 468 -26.95 5.50 -28.25
CA HIS A 468 -26.72 4.17 -28.86
C HIS A 468 -25.36 4.00 -29.57
N GLY A 469 -24.28 4.48 -28.94
CA GLY A 469 -22.92 4.50 -29.49
C GLY A 469 -22.57 5.81 -30.21
N THR A 470 -23.47 6.79 -30.21
CA THR A 470 -23.27 8.11 -30.84
C THR A 470 -22.93 9.15 -29.78
N ILE A 471 -21.63 9.47 -29.66
CA ILE A 471 -21.14 10.43 -28.66
C ILE A 471 -21.44 11.88 -29.05
N VAL A 472 -22.29 12.54 -28.29
CA VAL A 472 -22.57 13.99 -28.39
C VAL A 472 -21.72 14.72 -27.36
N ARG A 473 -20.64 15.37 -27.81
CA ARG A 473 -19.70 16.11 -26.93
C ARG A 473 -20.32 17.44 -26.48
N LEU A 474 -20.71 17.54 -25.21
CA LEU A 474 -21.37 18.74 -24.69
C LEU A 474 -20.37 19.89 -24.45
N LEU A 475 -19.11 19.57 -24.13
CA LEU A 475 -18.08 20.58 -23.92
C LEU A 475 -17.74 21.40 -25.18
N ASP A 476 -18.02 20.90 -26.39
CA ASP A 476 -17.81 21.62 -27.66
C ASP A 476 -18.68 22.88 -27.78
N VAL A 477 -19.87 22.88 -27.17
CA VAL A 477 -20.84 23.98 -27.23
C VAL A 477 -20.83 24.85 -25.96
N GLY A 478 -19.93 24.55 -25.02
CA GLY A 478 -19.81 25.20 -23.72
C GLY A 478 -20.55 24.43 -22.61
N PRO A 479 -20.01 24.41 -21.37
CA PRO A 479 -20.65 23.73 -20.25
C PRO A 479 -21.96 24.40 -19.85
N GLY A 480 -23.00 23.60 -19.62
CA GLY A 480 -24.33 24.07 -19.25
C GLY A 480 -25.21 22.95 -18.68
N PRO A 481 -26.40 23.28 -18.15
CA PRO A 481 -27.36 22.29 -17.67
C PRO A 481 -27.92 21.45 -18.81
N LEU A 482 -28.40 20.25 -18.48
CA LEU A 482 -29.08 19.38 -19.43
C LEU A 482 -30.45 19.97 -19.80
N ALA A 483 -30.84 19.86 -21.08
CA ALA A 483 -32.13 20.37 -21.53
C ALA A 483 -33.29 19.60 -20.86
N GLU A 484 -34.22 20.32 -20.23
CA GLU A 484 -35.29 19.71 -19.41
C GLU A 484 -36.22 18.78 -20.22
N ASN A 485 -36.42 19.07 -21.51
CA ASN A 485 -37.27 18.28 -22.40
C ASN A 485 -36.58 17.03 -23.00
N ALA A 486 -35.44 16.62 -22.44
CA ALA A 486 -34.65 15.49 -22.91
C ALA A 486 -34.68 14.26 -21.98
N ASP A 487 -35.72 14.11 -21.15
CA ASP A 487 -35.94 12.90 -20.34
C ASP A 487 -35.98 11.66 -21.27
N ARG A 488 -34.86 10.93 -21.31
CA ARG A 488 -34.61 9.69 -22.09
C ARG A 488 -33.94 8.69 -21.14
N ASP A 489 -34.44 7.46 -21.10
CA ASP A 489 -33.89 6.35 -20.32
C ASP A 489 -32.89 5.51 -21.13
N ASP A 490 -32.93 5.62 -22.46
CA ASP A 490 -32.09 4.90 -23.42
C ASP A 490 -30.83 5.67 -23.88
N VAL A 491 -30.58 6.86 -23.32
CA VAL A 491 -29.40 7.71 -23.60
C VAL A 491 -28.50 7.75 -22.36
N GLY A 492 -27.22 7.44 -22.53
CA GLY A 492 -26.22 7.59 -21.47
C GLY A 492 -25.76 9.06 -21.32
N CYS A 493 -25.34 9.44 -20.12
CA CYS A 493 -24.74 10.75 -19.84
C CYS A 493 -23.56 10.60 -18.88
N VAL A 494 -22.39 11.10 -19.28
CA VAL A 494 -21.19 11.20 -18.42
C VAL A 494 -21.01 12.65 -17.97
N PHE A 495 -20.70 12.84 -16.69
CA PHE A 495 -20.70 14.15 -16.02
C PHE A 495 -19.57 14.27 -15.00
N PHE A 496 -18.95 15.45 -14.89
CA PHE A 496 -18.12 15.79 -13.74
C PHE A 496 -18.96 15.82 -12.47
N ARG A 497 -18.40 15.30 -11.38
CA ARG A 497 -18.98 15.23 -10.02
C ARG A 497 -17.91 15.59 -8.98
N GLN A 498 -18.26 15.52 -7.71
CA GLN A 498 -17.38 15.78 -6.56
C GLN A 498 -17.55 14.67 -5.52
N ASP A 499 -16.46 14.11 -5.00
CA ASP A 499 -16.48 13.01 -4.01
C ASP A 499 -15.29 13.15 -3.05
N ASP A 500 -15.21 12.41 -1.94
CA ASP A 500 -13.99 12.34 -1.12
C ASP A 500 -13.03 11.32 -1.71
N TRP A 501 -11.86 11.77 -2.17
CA TRP A 501 -10.81 10.92 -2.74
C TRP A 501 -9.54 10.98 -1.89
N CYS A 502 -8.99 9.81 -1.55
CA CYS A 502 -7.61 9.68 -1.08
C CYS A 502 -6.79 8.72 -1.94
N ALA A 503 -5.47 8.91 -1.98
CA ALA A 503 -4.55 7.98 -2.62
C ALA A 503 -3.17 7.99 -1.97
N THR A 504 -2.54 6.81 -1.93
CA THR A 504 -1.09 6.65 -1.79
C THR A 504 -0.51 6.29 -3.15
N SER A 505 0.37 7.14 -3.69
CA SER A 505 1.22 6.81 -4.83
C SER A 505 2.55 6.22 -4.37
N TYR A 506 3.11 5.28 -5.15
CA TYR A 506 4.37 4.60 -4.87
C TYR A 506 5.30 4.70 -6.08
N PHE A 507 6.57 5.05 -5.88
CA PHE A 507 7.51 5.27 -6.98
C PHE A 507 8.98 5.18 -6.54
N TYR A 508 9.88 5.13 -7.53
CA TYR A 508 11.31 5.37 -7.35
C TYR A 508 11.72 6.71 -7.95
N LEU A 509 12.70 7.39 -7.34
CA LEU A 509 13.20 8.72 -7.76
C LEU A 509 14.72 8.85 -7.54
N ASP A 510 15.40 9.69 -8.32
CA ASP A 510 16.84 10.02 -8.22
C ASP A 510 17.25 10.73 -6.90
N ARG A 511 16.28 11.12 -6.06
CA ARG A 511 16.47 12.02 -4.91
C ARG A 511 16.07 11.35 -3.59
N THR A 512 16.70 11.75 -2.49
CA THR A 512 16.46 11.19 -1.15
C THR A 512 15.16 11.67 -0.48
N HIS A 513 14.53 12.70 -1.03
CA HIS A 513 13.29 13.32 -0.56
C HIS A 513 12.62 14.06 -1.73
N ILE A 514 11.32 14.35 -1.61
CA ILE A 514 10.58 15.23 -2.52
C ILE A 514 10.36 16.56 -1.80
N ALA A 515 10.29 17.68 -2.52
CA ALA A 515 9.82 18.92 -1.92
C ALA A 515 8.40 18.73 -1.34
N PRO A 516 8.07 19.34 -0.18
CA PRO A 516 6.69 19.37 0.29
C PRO A 516 5.78 20.00 -0.78
N PRO A 517 4.51 19.58 -0.89
CA PRO A 517 3.59 20.17 -1.86
C PRO A 517 3.54 21.69 -1.68
N GLU A 518 3.55 22.43 -2.80
CA GLU A 518 3.17 23.84 -2.77
C GLU A 518 1.76 23.93 -2.17
N LEU A 519 1.64 24.68 -1.07
CA LEU A 519 0.36 24.93 -0.44
C LEU A 519 -0.47 25.81 -1.38
N ARG A 520 -1.46 25.23 -2.07
CA ARG A 520 -2.55 26.01 -2.68
C ARG A 520 -3.07 26.94 -1.57
N SER A 521 -3.13 28.25 -1.86
CA SER A 521 -3.27 29.33 -0.86
C SER A 521 -4.51 29.21 0.03
N ASP A 522 -5.52 28.48 -0.45
CA ASP A 522 -6.88 28.50 0.08
C ASP A 522 -7.19 27.23 0.91
N ALA A 523 -6.19 26.38 1.15
CA ALA A 523 -6.31 25.17 1.96
C ALA A 523 -6.41 25.49 3.48
N THR A 524 -7.56 25.99 3.91
CA THR A 524 -7.92 26.04 5.34
C THR A 524 -7.83 24.64 5.94
N THR A 525 -6.94 24.48 6.93
CA THR A 525 -6.86 23.35 7.87
C THR A 525 -7.08 21.95 7.29
N GLN A 526 -5.99 21.19 7.18
CA GLN A 526 -6.05 19.72 7.18
C GLN A 526 -6.56 19.25 8.56
N GLU A 527 -7.88 19.32 8.76
CA GLU A 527 -8.52 18.70 9.91
C GLU A 527 -8.39 17.17 9.82
N GLY A 528 -8.49 16.52 10.98
CA GLY A 528 -8.06 15.12 11.18
C GLY A 528 -8.83 14.08 10.33
N PRO A 529 -8.48 12.79 10.49
CA PRO A 529 -9.19 11.74 9.77
C PRO A 529 -10.68 11.78 10.12
N PRO A 530 -11.59 11.63 9.13
CA PRO A 530 -13.00 11.52 9.41
C PRO A 530 -13.24 10.30 10.30
N VAL A 531 -13.78 10.56 11.49
CA VAL A 531 -14.41 9.53 12.32
C VAL A 531 -15.72 9.13 11.62
N PRO A 532 -16.04 7.83 11.50
CA PRO A 532 -17.28 7.37 10.87
C PRO A 532 -18.54 7.73 11.67
#